data_AF-A0A380D6U3-F1
#
_entry.id   AF-A0A380D6U3-F1
#
_cell.length_a   1.000
_cell.length_b   1.000
_cell.length_c   1.000
_cell.angle_alpha   90.00
_cell.angle_beta   90.00
_cell.angle_gamma   90.00
#
_symmetry.space_group_name_H-M   'P 1'
#
loop_
_entity.id
_entity.type
_entity.pdbx_description
1 polymer ?
#
loop_
_entity_poly.entity_id
_entity_poly.type
_entity_poly.pdbx_seq_one_letter_code
_entity_poly.pdbx_strand_id
1 'polypeptide(L)'
;MQKKYTKGSHAKIKTVCPNCLYIKMYTVNKLVNRGFSCIKCSNHISYPEKLMISLLELNNIEYELQKVFEKLPKKRFDFHLPEYNAVIEMHGKQHYEEFKNTRWGKLENIQQSDLIKKNFCNEQKIEYIEVNSSKSDMEYIIKNIESTSLKNIISNYNKKSLNKQMKKISKYENVREIINDYKNGNTIKNITEKYHLNSSTNTANLLMRFGVYEERPAYNLKKVICLNNLKTFDSLTKASKYAGLKSYKKSNSISKVCKGERNVSGKHPETGEPLKWMYYEDYINQQEML
;
A
#
# COMPACT_ATOMS: atom_id res chain seq x y z
N MET A 1 -2.56 46.89 10.38
CA MET A 1 -1.12 46.54 10.47
C MET A 1 -0.94 45.04 10.20
N GLN A 2 -0.16 44.65 9.19
CA GLN A 2 0.23 43.24 9.01
C GLN A 2 1.26 42.85 10.07
N LYS A 3 1.00 41.77 10.81
CA LYS A 3 1.91 41.24 11.82
C LYS A 3 3.10 40.60 11.11
N LYS A 4 4.31 41.11 11.35
CA LYS A 4 5.56 40.59 10.76
C LYS A 4 6.20 39.58 11.69
N TYR A 5 6.81 38.53 11.14
CA TYR A 5 7.52 37.48 11.89
C TYR A 5 8.91 37.26 11.30
N THR A 6 9.88 36.95 12.16
CA THR A 6 11.22 36.51 11.72
C THR A 6 11.21 35.05 11.30
N LYS A 7 12.11 34.66 10.38
CA LYS A 7 12.16 33.29 9.81
C LYS A 7 12.33 32.18 10.86
N GLY A 8 12.99 32.46 11.99
CA GLY A 8 13.20 31.52 13.10
C GLY A 8 12.11 31.52 14.17
N SER A 9 11.03 32.30 13.99
CA SER A 9 10.02 32.48 15.04
C SER A 9 9.27 31.19 15.40
N HIS A 10 9.06 30.99 16.70
CA HIS A 10 8.21 29.91 17.23
C HIS A 10 6.71 30.27 17.26
N ALA A 11 6.34 31.47 16.82
CA ALA A 11 4.94 31.87 16.71
C ALA A 11 4.15 30.94 15.79
N LYS A 12 2.92 30.62 16.18
CA LYS A 12 1.97 29.86 15.35
C LYS A 12 1.16 30.83 14.49
N ILE A 13 1.10 30.56 13.19
CA ILE A 13 0.30 31.32 12.22
C ILE A 13 -0.73 30.40 11.56
N LYS A 14 -1.87 30.98 11.18
CA LYS A 14 -2.89 30.29 10.39
C LYS A 14 -2.40 30.18 8.94
N THR A 15 -2.32 28.98 8.42
CA THR A 15 -1.88 28.70 7.04
C THR A 15 -3.02 28.04 6.27
N VAL A 16 -3.15 28.38 5.00
CA VAL A 16 -4.19 27.85 4.10
C VAL A 16 -3.50 27.07 2.99
N CYS A 17 -3.95 25.84 2.73
CA CYS A 17 -3.45 25.08 1.59
C CYS A 17 -3.89 25.74 0.28
N PRO A 18 -2.99 26.03 -0.66
CA PRO A 18 -3.38 26.65 -1.93
C PRO A 18 -4.24 25.74 -2.83
N ASN A 19 -4.27 24.43 -2.57
CA ASN A 19 -4.94 23.45 -3.44
C ASN A 19 -6.34 23.07 -2.94
N CYS A 20 -6.45 22.74 -1.65
CA CYS A 20 -7.70 22.27 -1.06
C CYS A 20 -8.26 23.21 0.02
N LEU A 21 -7.65 24.38 0.19
CA LEU A 21 -8.04 25.39 1.17
C LEU A 21 -8.04 24.93 2.64
N TYR A 22 -7.50 23.74 2.91
CA TYR A 22 -7.35 23.23 4.27
C TYR A 22 -6.55 24.20 5.14
N ILE A 23 -7.10 24.52 6.29
CA ILE A 23 -6.54 25.46 7.24
C ILE A 23 -5.86 24.71 8.37
N LYS A 24 -4.61 25.07 8.68
CA LYS A 24 -3.94 24.58 9.90
C LYS A 24 -3.01 25.62 10.50
N MET A 25 -2.77 25.48 11.79
CA MET A 25 -1.75 26.26 12.48
C MET A 25 -0.36 25.69 12.19
N TYR A 26 0.59 26.57 11.87
CA TYR A 26 1.98 26.19 11.62
C TYR A 26 2.92 27.13 12.36
N THR A 27 4.00 26.61 12.91
CA THR A 27 5.07 27.45 13.46
C THR A 27 5.85 28.08 12.32
N VAL A 28 6.14 29.39 12.38
CA VAL A 28 6.86 30.11 11.30
C VAL A 28 8.18 29.42 10.95
N ASN A 29 9.00 29.10 11.95
CA ASN A 29 10.26 28.36 11.77
C ASN A 29 10.10 27.04 11.00
N LYS A 30 9.05 26.26 11.33
CA LYS A 30 8.77 25.01 10.62
C LYS A 30 8.35 25.28 9.18
N LEU A 31 7.54 26.32 8.95
CA LEU A 31 7.01 26.63 7.60
C LEU A 31 8.14 27.00 6.66
N VAL A 32 9.04 27.86 7.12
CA VAL A 32 10.19 28.30 6.32
C VAL A 32 11.14 27.15 6.02
N ASN A 33 11.49 26.34 7.02
CA ASN A 33 12.51 25.29 6.84
C ASN A 33 12.01 24.01 6.18
N ARG A 34 10.71 23.70 6.28
CA ARG A 34 10.15 22.42 5.78
C ARG A 34 9.06 22.59 4.72
N GLY A 35 8.66 23.82 4.44
CA GLY A 35 7.52 24.12 3.60
C GLY A 35 6.17 23.73 4.22
N PHE A 36 5.12 23.85 3.42
CA PHE A 36 3.76 23.47 3.80
C PHE A 36 3.44 22.04 3.33
N SER A 37 3.10 21.16 4.26
CA SER A 37 2.63 19.79 3.94
C SER A 37 1.13 19.63 4.26
N CYS A 38 0.29 19.46 3.24
CA CYS A 38 -1.16 19.35 3.45
C CYS A 38 -1.56 17.93 3.92
N ILE A 39 -2.37 17.83 4.97
CA ILE A 39 -2.90 16.52 5.41
C ILE A 39 -4.15 16.08 4.63
N LYS A 40 -4.76 16.97 3.82
CA LYS A 40 -5.91 16.65 2.96
C LYS A 40 -5.53 16.31 1.52
N CYS A 41 -4.52 16.97 0.94
CA CYS A 41 -4.18 16.80 -0.49
C CYS A 41 -2.68 16.66 -0.80
N SER A 42 -1.85 16.22 0.16
CA SER A 42 -0.47 15.85 -0.15
C SER A 42 -0.37 14.46 -0.77
N ASN A 43 0.78 14.16 -1.38
CA ASN A 43 1.07 12.86 -1.97
C ASN A 43 1.33 11.77 -0.91
N HIS A 44 1.36 12.12 0.38
CA HIS A 44 1.62 11.18 1.48
C HIS A 44 0.35 10.58 2.08
N ILE A 45 -0.82 11.01 1.63
CA ILE A 45 -2.11 10.51 2.13
C ILE A 45 -2.43 9.22 1.37
N SER A 46 -2.81 8.19 2.13
CA SER A 46 -3.18 6.90 1.58
C SER A 46 -4.44 7.00 0.71
N TYR A 47 -4.62 6.05 -0.19
CA TYR A 47 -5.85 6.01 -0.99
C TYR A 47 -7.12 5.84 -0.15
N PRO A 48 -7.16 4.93 0.85
CA PRO A 48 -8.30 4.81 1.75
C PRO A 48 -8.66 6.13 2.47
N GLU A 49 -7.66 6.86 2.99
CA GLU A 49 -7.91 8.16 3.61
C GLU A 49 -8.46 9.19 2.61
N LYS A 50 -7.95 9.24 1.37
CA LYS A 50 -8.50 10.13 0.33
C LYS A 50 -9.95 9.81 0.01
N LEU A 51 -10.30 8.53 -0.03
CA LEU A 51 -11.67 8.07 -0.27
C LEU A 51 -12.58 8.49 0.89
N MET A 52 -12.16 8.27 2.14
CA MET A 52 -12.92 8.67 3.33
C MET A 52 -13.08 10.19 3.42
N ILE A 53 -12.02 10.99 3.20
CA ILE A 53 -12.10 12.45 3.09
C ILE A 53 -13.17 12.86 2.08
N SER A 54 -13.16 12.25 0.89
CA SER A 54 -14.09 12.60 -0.18
C SER A 54 -15.53 12.20 0.16
N LEU A 55 -15.73 11.10 0.89
CA LEU A 55 -17.06 10.68 1.36
C LEU A 55 -17.59 11.65 2.42
N LEU A 56 -16.78 11.99 3.42
CA LEU A 56 -17.17 12.92 4.48
C LEU A 56 -17.49 14.31 3.90
N GLU A 57 -16.66 14.84 2.99
CA GLU A 57 -16.91 16.11 2.33
C GLU A 57 -18.15 16.07 1.40
N LEU A 58 -18.39 14.97 0.69
CA LEU A 58 -19.61 14.81 -0.14
C LEU A 58 -20.90 14.77 0.69
N ASN A 59 -20.81 14.32 1.94
CA ASN A 59 -21.93 14.25 2.87
C ASN A 59 -21.98 15.45 3.83
N ASN A 60 -21.12 16.46 3.66
CA ASN A 60 -21.00 17.63 4.53
C ASN A 60 -20.78 17.29 6.02
N ILE A 61 -20.08 16.19 6.30
CA ILE A 61 -19.76 15.77 7.66
C ILE A 61 -18.50 16.50 8.14
N GLU A 62 -18.54 17.07 9.34
CA GLU A 62 -17.37 17.66 9.97
C GLU A 62 -16.43 16.58 10.54
N TYR A 63 -15.13 16.75 10.35
CA TYR A 63 -14.13 15.80 10.82
C TYR A 63 -12.77 16.44 11.11
N GLU A 64 -12.02 15.81 12.00
CA GLU A 64 -10.61 16.09 12.26
C GLU A 64 -9.75 14.93 11.76
N LEU A 65 -8.67 15.23 11.03
CA LEU A 65 -7.72 14.24 10.55
C LEU A 65 -6.59 14.01 11.56
N GLN A 66 -6.13 12.76 11.66
CA GLN A 66 -4.94 12.39 12.45
C GLN A 66 -5.04 12.86 13.92
N LYS A 67 -6.24 12.72 14.51
CA LYS A 67 -6.58 13.20 15.86
C LYS A 67 -5.69 12.53 16.91
N VAL A 68 -5.16 13.34 17.83
CA VAL A 68 -4.52 12.85 19.06
C VAL A 68 -5.32 13.42 20.21
N PHE A 69 -5.84 12.55 21.08
CA PHE A 69 -6.50 12.99 22.30
C PHE A 69 -5.45 13.28 23.38
N GLU A 70 -5.66 14.32 24.17
CA GLU A 70 -4.73 14.73 25.24
C GLU A 70 -4.51 13.60 26.27
N LYS A 71 -5.59 12.87 26.59
CA LYS A 71 -5.59 11.72 27.49
C LYS A 71 -4.93 10.45 26.89
N LEU A 72 -4.71 10.43 25.57
CA LEU A 72 -4.00 9.33 24.89
C LEU A 72 -2.90 9.89 23.98
N PRO A 73 -1.84 10.47 24.56
CA PRO A 73 -0.78 11.09 23.79
C PRO A 73 -0.06 10.07 22.90
N LYS A 74 0.48 10.54 21.77
CA LYS A 74 1.23 9.75 20.77
C LYS A 74 0.41 8.75 19.96
N LYS A 75 -0.85 8.46 20.32
CA LYS A 75 -1.75 7.63 19.51
C LYS A 75 -2.59 8.54 18.60
N ARG A 76 -2.49 8.29 17.30
CA ARG A 76 -3.20 9.04 16.26
C ARG A 76 -4.35 8.20 15.74
N PHE A 77 -5.51 8.83 15.58
CA PHE A 77 -6.67 8.28 14.92
C PHE A 77 -6.84 8.91 13.54
N ASP A 78 -7.11 8.11 12.50
CA ASP A 78 -7.14 8.63 11.13
C ASP A 78 -8.19 9.74 10.98
N PHE A 79 -9.39 9.52 11.53
CA PHE A 79 -10.48 10.49 11.56
C PHE A 79 -11.14 10.54 12.94
N HIS A 80 -11.57 11.73 13.33
CA HIS A 80 -12.49 11.97 14.45
C HIS A 80 -13.71 12.74 13.90
N LEU A 81 -14.91 12.28 14.23
CA LEU A 81 -16.19 12.88 13.88
C LEU A 81 -16.81 13.48 15.15
N PRO A 82 -16.62 14.77 15.45
CA PRO A 82 -17.01 15.36 16.73
C PRO A 82 -18.51 15.26 17.02
N GLU A 83 -19.35 15.52 16.01
CA GLU A 83 -20.82 15.48 16.13
C GLU A 83 -21.34 14.09 16.50
N TYR A 84 -20.68 13.05 16.00
CA TYR A 84 -21.07 11.65 16.21
C TYR A 84 -20.33 11.00 17.37
N ASN A 85 -19.44 11.74 18.05
CA ASN A 85 -18.55 11.22 19.09
C ASN A 85 -17.86 9.90 18.68
N ALA A 86 -17.34 9.87 17.45
CA ALA A 86 -16.79 8.68 16.82
C ALA A 86 -15.38 8.91 16.25
N VAL A 87 -14.59 7.85 16.17
CA VAL A 87 -13.30 7.81 15.46
C VAL A 87 -13.32 6.71 14.41
N ILE A 88 -12.59 6.93 13.32
CA ILE A 88 -12.47 5.97 12.21
C ILE A 88 -11.00 5.66 11.98
N GLU A 89 -10.70 4.38 11.77
CA GLU A 89 -9.37 3.88 11.38
C GLU A 89 -9.45 3.12 10.06
N MET A 90 -8.65 3.54 9.09
CA MET A 90 -8.59 2.93 7.76
C MET A 90 -7.48 1.86 7.74
N HIS A 91 -7.77 0.69 8.29
CA HIS A 91 -6.79 -0.38 8.47
C HIS A 91 -6.32 -0.98 7.13
N GLY A 92 -5.05 -0.79 6.82
CA GLY A 92 -4.38 -1.41 5.66
C GLY A 92 -3.97 -2.86 5.93
N LYS A 93 -3.31 -3.50 4.94
CA LYS A 93 -2.89 -4.91 5.02
C LYS A 93 -2.07 -5.23 6.27
N GLN A 94 -1.28 -4.26 6.74
CA GLN A 94 -0.41 -4.42 7.91
C GLN A 94 -1.13 -4.80 9.21
N HIS A 95 -2.46 -4.59 9.29
CA HIS A 95 -3.25 -5.00 10.47
C HIS A 95 -3.70 -6.47 10.43
N TYR A 96 -3.57 -7.13 9.28
CA TYR A 96 -4.11 -8.48 9.05
C TYR A 96 -3.04 -9.51 8.68
N GLU A 97 -1.92 -9.07 8.12
CA GLU A 97 -0.86 -9.94 7.61
C GLU A 97 0.50 -9.61 8.24
N GLU A 98 1.29 -10.64 8.53
CA GLU A 98 2.65 -10.47 9.04
C GLU A 98 3.62 -10.18 7.88
N PHE A 99 4.27 -9.00 7.92
CA PHE A 99 5.26 -8.62 6.92
C PHE A 99 6.68 -8.59 7.49
N LYS A 100 7.51 -9.56 7.08
CA LYS A 100 8.92 -9.62 7.48
C LYS A 100 9.73 -8.52 6.79
N ASN A 101 10.67 -7.91 7.54
CA ASN A 101 11.60 -6.87 7.06
C ASN A 101 10.92 -5.58 6.52
N THR A 102 9.75 -5.21 7.05
CA THR A 102 9.09 -3.95 6.70
C THR A 102 9.29 -2.88 7.77
N ARG A 103 9.10 -1.62 7.38
CA ARG A 103 9.11 -0.48 8.31
C ARG A 103 7.85 -0.40 9.19
N TRP A 104 6.86 -1.27 8.95
CA TRP A 104 5.56 -1.23 9.63
C TRP A 104 5.61 -1.79 11.06
N GLY A 105 6.71 -2.46 11.43
CA GLY A 105 6.84 -3.10 12.73
C GLY A 105 6.25 -4.51 12.75
N LYS A 106 6.27 -5.15 13.93
CA LYS A 106 5.67 -6.47 14.13
C LYS A 106 4.14 -6.35 14.21
N LEU A 107 3.43 -7.33 13.66
CA LEU A 107 1.96 -7.40 13.71
C LEU A 107 1.43 -7.31 15.15
N GLU A 108 2.09 -7.99 16.08
CA GLU A 108 1.76 -7.93 17.52
C GLU A 108 1.78 -6.50 18.07
N ASN A 109 2.76 -5.69 17.69
CA ASN A 109 2.85 -4.29 18.15
C ASN A 109 1.74 -3.42 17.56
N ILE A 110 1.35 -3.70 16.31
CA ILE A 110 0.22 -3.02 15.65
C ILE A 110 -1.07 -3.38 16.39
N GLN A 111 -1.32 -4.66 16.62
CA GLN A 111 -2.50 -5.16 17.34
C GLN A 111 -2.57 -4.62 18.79
N GLN A 112 -1.43 -4.57 19.49
CA GLN A 112 -1.35 -3.93 20.82
C GLN A 112 -1.69 -2.45 20.76
N SER A 113 -1.23 -1.74 19.74
CA SER A 113 -1.57 -0.33 19.55
C SER A 113 -3.06 -0.14 19.30
N ASP A 114 -3.68 -1.00 18.49
CA ASP A 114 -5.11 -0.96 18.18
C ASP A 114 -5.95 -1.27 19.43
N LEU A 115 -5.52 -2.25 20.25
CA LEU A 115 -6.17 -2.56 21.54
C LEU A 115 -6.15 -1.37 22.50
N ILE A 116 -5.01 -0.66 22.63
CA ILE A 116 -4.90 0.54 23.46
C ILE A 116 -5.89 1.61 23.00
N LYS A 117 -6.00 1.83 21.69
CA LYS A 117 -6.96 2.80 21.11
C LYS A 117 -8.40 2.40 21.40
N LYS A 118 -8.77 1.12 21.18
CA LYS A 118 -10.10 0.58 21.47
C LYS A 118 -10.50 0.75 22.92
N ASN A 119 -9.61 0.37 23.85
CA ASN A 119 -9.87 0.48 25.29
C ASN A 119 -10.08 1.95 25.69
N PHE A 120 -9.23 2.86 25.21
CA PHE A 120 -9.39 4.28 25.43
C PHE A 120 -10.75 4.81 24.93
N CYS A 121 -11.14 4.45 23.71
CA CYS A 121 -12.43 4.86 23.15
C CYS A 121 -13.60 4.32 23.99
N ASN A 122 -13.55 3.06 24.42
CA ASN A 122 -14.56 2.46 25.30
C ASN A 122 -14.66 3.22 26.64
N GLU A 123 -13.54 3.51 27.29
CA GLU A 123 -13.49 4.28 28.55
C GLU A 123 -14.06 5.70 28.40
N GLN A 124 -13.77 6.37 27.28
CA GLN A 124 -14.28 7.71 26.98
C GLN A 124 -15.67 7.70 26.34
N LYS A 125 -16.29 6.53 26.15
CA LYS A 125 -17.57 6.35 25.44
C LYS A 125 -17.58 6.95 24.02
N ILE A 126 -16.43 6.90 23.35
CA ILE A 126 -16.23 7.29 21.96
C ILE A 126 -16.42 6.04 21.09
N GLU A 127 -17.21 6.13 20.04
CA GLU A 127 -17.39 5.01 19.11
C GLU A 127 -16.10 4.79 18.29
N TYR A 128 -15.58 3.56 18.28
CA TYR A 128 -14.36 3.21 17.54
C TYR A 128 -14.71 2.36 16.32
N ILE A 129 -14.53 2.91 15.12
CA ILE A 129 -14.95 2.29 13.87
C ILE A 129 -13.74 1.87 13.04
N GLU A 130 -13.57 0.56 12.84
CA GLU A 130 -12.53 0.01 11.99
C GLU A 130 -13.06 -0.29 10.59
N VAL A 131 -12.40 0.27 9.57
CA VAL A 131 -12.72 -0.02 8.18
C VAL A 131 -11.57 -0.81 7.57
N ASN A 132 -11.86 -2.05 7.15
CA ASN A 132 -10.89 -2.85 6.41
C ASN A 132 -10.63 -2.20 5.04
N SER A 133 -9.40 -1.69 4.86
CA SER A 133 -8.93 -1.07 3.63
C SER A 133 -7.64 -1.70 3.12
N SER A 134 -7.49 -3.00 3.42
CA SER A 134 -6.38 -3.85 2.97
C SER A 134 -6.20 -3.85 1.43
N LYS A 135 -7.27 -3.59 0.67
CA LYS A 135 -7.20 -3.36 -0.77
C LYS A 135 -7.44 -1.89 -1.08
N SER A 136 -6.56 -1.30 -1.89
CA SER A 136 -6.70 0.08 -2.38
C SER A 136 -7.70 0.17 -3.53
N ASP A 137 -8.90 -0.35 -3.32
CA ASP A 137 -10.00 -0.43 -4.29
C ASP A 137 -11.25 0.27 -3.75
N MET A 138 -11.93 1.05 -4.59
CA MET A 138 -13.06 1.88 -4.16
C MET A 138 -14.23 1.03 -3.68
N GLU A 139 -14.59 0.01 -4.45
CA GLU A 139 -15.79 -0.79 -4.20
C GLU A 139 -15.59 -1.67 -2.97
N TYR A 140 -14.39 -2.26 -2.84
CA TYR A 140 -13.98 -3.00 -1.66
C TYR A 140 -14.11 -2.16 -0.38
N ILE A 141 -13.57 -0.93 -0.39
CA ILE A 141 -13.60 -0.07 0.79
C ILE A 141 -15.03 0.41 1.08
N ILE A 142 -15.81 0.80 0.07
CA ILE A 142 -17.21 1.22 0.28
C ILE A 142 -18.03 0.10 0.91
N LYS A 143 -17.92 -1.13 0.40
CA LYS A 143 -18.61 -2.30 0.98
C LYS A 143 -18.24 -2.50 2.45
N ASN A 144 -16.95 -2.32 2.79
CA ASN A 144 -16.51 -2.44 4.18
C ASN A 144 -17.02 -1.28 5.05
N ILE A 145 -17.09 -0.05 4.54
CA ILE A 145 -17.73 1.08 5.23
C ILE A 145 -19.21 0.76 5.52
N GLU A 146 -19.95 0.27 4.54
CA GLU A 146 -21.38 -0.09 4.66
C GLU A 146 -21.64 -1.22 5.66
N SER A 147 -20.63 -2.05 5.97
CA SER A 147 -20.70 -3.08 7.00
C SER A 147 -20.53 -2.56 8.44
N THR A 148 -20.11 -1.31 8.60
CA THR A 148 -19.91 -0.67 9.92
C THR A 148 -21.08 0.24 10.29
N SER A 149 -21.02 0.86 11.47
CA SER A 149 -21.97 1.91 11.88
C SER A 149 -21.91 3.16 11.02
N LEU A 150 -20.85 3.36 10.20
CA LEU A 150 -20.78 4.47 9.25
C LEU A 150 -21.92 4.48 8.24
N LYS A 151 -22.57 3.34 7.96
CA LYS A 151 -23.76 3.28 7.12
C LYS A 151 -24.92 4.15 7.62
N ASN A 152 -24.93 4.48 8.91
CA ASN A 152 -25.93 5.35 9.52
C ASN A 152 -25.53 6.83 9.45
N ILE A 153 -24.27 7.13 9.14
CA ILE A 153 -23.68 8.48 9.11
C ILE A 153 -23.53 8.95 7.66
N ILE A 154 -23.07 8.07 6.77
CA ILE A 154 -22.80 8.35 5.36
C ILE A 154 -23.97 7.83 4.53
N SER A 155 -24.61 8.70 3.76
CA SER A 155 -25.78 8.36 2.94
C SER A 155 -25.52 8.50 1.43
N ASN A 156 -24.63 9.42 1.04
CA ASN A 156 -24.31 9.70 -0.35
C ASN A 156 -23.01 9.02 -0.79
N TYR A 157 -23.15 7.99 -1.63
CA TYR A 157 -22.06 7.23 -2.24
C TYR A 157 -21.96 7.44 -3.76
N ASN A 158 -22.42 8.59 -4.27
CA ASN A 158 -22.40 8.84 -5.73
C ASN A 158 -20.98 8.74 -6.32
N LYS A 159 -20.70 7.64 -7.03
CA LYS A 159 -19.37 7.31 -7.57
C LYS A 159 -18.80 8.41 -8.48
N LYS A 160 -19.63 9.11 -9.25
CA LYS A 160 -19.20 10.18 -10.16
C LYS A 160 -18.71 11.39 -9.39
N SER A 161 -19.48 11.85 -8.41
CA SER A 161 -19.11 12.94 -7.51
C SER A 161 -17.88 12.60 -6.67
N LEU A 162 -17.82 11.37 -6.17
CA LEU A 162 -16.70 10.88 -5.38
C LEU A 162 -15.39 10.87 -6.18
N ASN A 163 -15.41 10.30 -7.40
CA ASN A 163 -14.27 10.34 -8.31
C ASN A 163 -13.82 11.76 -8.63
N LYS A 164 -14.76 12.71 -8.78
CA LYS A 164 -14.45 14.12 -9.00
C LYS A 164 -13.74 14.75 -7.79
N GLN A 165 -14.21 14.48 -6.57
CA GLN A 165 -13.55 14.96 -5.35
C GLN A 165 -12.16 14.35 -5.17
N MET A 166 -12.03 13.02 -5.32
CA MET A 166 -10.74 12.34 -5.19
C MET A 166 -9.70 12.84 -6.20
N LYS A 167 -10.12 13.21 -7.42
CA LYS A 167 -9.24 13.85 -8.42
C LYS A 167 -8.74 15.22 -7.97
N LYS A 168 -9.58 16.05 -7.33
CA LYS A 168 -9.14 17.35 -6.77
C LYS A 168 -8.11 17.17 -5.65
N ILE A 169 -8.27 16.11 -4.87
CA ILE A 169 -7.39 15.78 -3.75
C ILE A 169 -6.07 15.14 -4.19
N SER A 170 -6.08 14.39 -5.30
CA SER A 170 -4.91 13.67 -5.81
C SER A 170 -4.13 14.48 -6.83
N LYS A 171 -2.85 14.78 -6.54
CA LYS A 171 -1.95 15.51 -7.45
C LYS A 171 -1.30 14.63 -8.54
N TYR A 172 -1.96 13.58 -9.00
CA TYR A 172 -1.38 12.77 -10.07
C TYR A 172 -1.72 13.44 -11.41
N GLU A 173 -0.85 14.34 -11.85
CA GLU A 173 -1.00 15.01 -13.16
C GLU A 173 -0.79 14.02 -14.32
N ASN A 174 0.11 13.05 -14.13
CA ASN A 174 0.63 12.19 -15.19
C ASN A 174 -0.03 10.79 -15.27
N VAL A 175 -1.24 10.61 -14.71
CA VAL A 175 -1.89 9.27 -14.62
C VAL A 175 -2.03 8.62 -15.99
N ARG A 176 -2.43 9.38 -17.01
CA ARG A 176 -2.64 8.86 -18.37
C ARG A 176 -1.32 8.37 -18.98
N GLU A 177 -0.25 9.13 -18.82
CA GLU A 177 1.05 8.76 -19.35
C GLU A 177 1.64 7.55 -18.60
N ILE A 178 1.47 7.49 -17.27
CA ILE A 178 1.85 6.32 -16.45
C ILE A 178 1.17 5.04 -16.97
N ILE A 179 -0.13 5.10 -17.26
CA ILE A 179 -0.88 3.96 -17.79
C ILE A 179 -0.37 3.56 -19.18
N ASN A 180 -0.15 4.54 -20.06
CA ASN A 180 0.36 4.28 -21.41
C ASN A 180 1.77 3.67 -21.38
N ASP A 181 2.66 4.20 -20.57
CA ASP A 181 4.01 3.64 -20.40
C ASP A 181 3.97 2.18 -19.95
N TYR A 182 3.09 1.84 -19.01
CA TYR A 182 2.91 0.46 -18.57
C TYR A 182 2.38 -0.44 -19.68
N LYS A 183 1.35 0.01 -20.41
CA LYS A 183 0.80 -0.73 -21.56
C LYS A 183 1.83 -0.93 -22.67
N ASN A 184 2.78 0.00 -22.82
CA ASN A 184 3.90 -0.08 -23.74
C ASN A 184 5.06 -0.96 -23.22
N GLY A 185 4.85 -1.72 -22.14
CA GLY A 185 5.81 -2.69 -21.63
C GLY A 185 6.85 -2.13 -20.64
N ASN A 186 6.75 -0.85 -20.23
CA ASN A 186 7.66 -0.33 -19.21
C ASN A 186 7.43 -1.02 -17.87
N THR A 187 8.53 -1.30 -17.17
CA THR A 187 8.46 -1.87 -15.83
C THR A 187 7.93 -0.85 -14.83
N ILE A 188 7.25 -1.32 -13.77
CA ILE A 188 6.82 -0.47 -12.65
C ILE A 188 7.98 0.33 -12.07
N LYS A 189 9.18 -0.27 -12.01
CA LYS A 189 10.38 0.40 -11.51
C LYS A 189 10.72 1.61 -12.38
N ASN A 190 10.82 1.42 -13.69
CA ASN A 190 11.15 2.49 -14.63
C ASN A 190 10.10 3.61 -14.60
N ILE A 191 8.81 3.25 -14.54
CA ILE A 191 7.72 4.22 -14.41
C ILE A 191 7.84 5.01 -13.10
N THR A 192 8.09 4.33 -11.99
CA THR A 192 8.24 4.97 -10.67
C THR A 192 9.38 5.99 -10.69
N GLU A 193 10.51 5.64 -11.30
CA GLU A 193 11.66 6.53 -11.45
C GLU A 193 11.37 7.69 -12.41
N LYS A 194 10.81 7.42 -13.60
CA LYS A 194 10.48 8.42 -14.63
C LYS A 194 9.54 9.51 -14.12
N TYR A 195 8.54 9.13 -13.32
CA TYR A 195 7.53 10.06 -12.80
C TYR A 195 7.78 10.50 -11.36
N HIS A 196 8.97 10.21 -10.80
CA HIS A 196 9.36 10.55 -9.43
C HIS A 196 8.30 10.16 -8.38
N LEU A 197 7.72 8.97 -8.55
CA LEU A 197 6.70 8.44 -7.65
C LEU A 197 7.35 7.86 -6.39
N ASN A 198 6.62 7.93 -5.26
CA ASN A 198 7.16 7.56 -3.95
C ASN A 198 7.61 6.08 -3.84
N SER A 199 6.91 5.16 -4.51
CA SER A 199 7.26 3.73 -4.45
C SER A 199 6.66 2.93 -5.60
N SER A 200 7.32 1.84 -5.98
CA SER A 200 6.81 0.85 -6.93
C SER A 200 5.46 0.28 -6.51
N THR A 201 5.23 0.12 -5.20
CA THR A 201 3.93 -0.34 -4.67
C THR A 201 2.81 0.65 -4.97
N ASN A 202 3.06 1.96 -4.79
CA ASN A 202 2.06 2.98 -5.09
C ASN A 202 1.75 3.03 -6.59
N THR A 203 2.77 2.86 -7.43
CA THR A 203 2.62 2.76 -8.89
C THR A 203 1.82 1.51 -9.28
N ALA A 204 2.12 0.34 -8.70
CA ALA A 204 1.35 -0.88 -8.93
C ALA A 204 -0.13 -0.73 -8.52
N ASN A 205 -0.37 -0.19 -7.33
CA ASN A 205 -1.73 0.07 -6.83
C ASN A 205 -2.47 1.08 -7.72
N LEU A 206 -1.77 2.09 -8.27
CA LEU A 206 -2.35 3.00 -9.24
C LEU A 206 -2.82 2.24 -10.48
N LEU A 207 -1.94 1.47 -11.10
CA LEU A 207 -2.25 0.70 -12.31
C LEU A 207 -3.36 -0.34 -12.06
N MET A 208 -3.37 -0.99 -10.90
CA MET A 208 -4.42 -1.94 -10.49
C MET A 208 -5.80 -1.27 -10.40
N ARG A 209 -5.89 -0.06 -9.84
CA ARG A 209 -7.16 0.71 -9.78
C ARG A 209 -7.72 1.06 -11.16
N PHE A 210 -6.85 1.18 -12.16
CA PHE A 210 -7.26 1.41 -13.54
C PHE A 210 -7.49 0.10 -14.32
N GLY A 211 -7.39 -1.06 -13.65
CA GLY A 211 -7.62 -2.37 -14.26
C GLY A 211 -6.58 -2.74 -15.31
N VAL A 212 -5.39 -2.12 -15.30
CA VAL A 212 -4.34 -2.37 -16.29
C VAL A 212 -3.21 -3.22 -15.76
N TYR A 213 -3.08 -3.35 -14.43
CA TYR A 213 -2.04 -4.17 -13.82
C TYR A 213 -2.53 -5.58 -13.57
N GLU A 214 -1.85 -6.55 -14.16
CA GLU A 214 -1.99 -7.96 -13.82
C GLU A 214 -0.98 -8.30 -12.72
N GLU A 215 -1.47 -8.80 -11.58
CA GLU A 215 -0.59 -9.31 -10.53
C GLU A 215 0.25 -10.45 -11.12
N ARG A 216 1.56 -10.21 -11.24
CA ARG A 216 2.48 -11.28 -11.60
C ARG A 216 2.47 -12.29 -10.44
N PRO A 217 2.26 -13.59 -10.70
CA PRO A 217 2.33 -14.61 -9.65
C PRO A 217 3.67 -14.46 -8.93
N ALA A 218 3.63 -14.58 -7.60
CA ALA A 218 4.81 -14.39 -6.77
C ALA A 218 5.98 -15.19 -7.37
N TYR A 219 7.12 -14.50 -7.56
CA TYR A 219 8.32 -14.96 -8.27
C TYR A 219 8.84 -16.37 -7.86
N ASN A 220 8.35 -16.90 -6.74
CA ASN A 220 8.74 -18.18 -6.16
C ASN A 220 7.72 -19.33 -6.37
N LEU A 221 6.59 -19.15 -7.06
CA LEU A 221 5.60 -20.22 -7.26
C LEU A 221 5.71 -20.95 -8.61
N LYS A 222 6.74 -20.66 -9.41
CA LYS A 222 6.96 -21.41 -10.65
C LYS A 222 7.36 -22.84 -10.33
N LYS A 223 6.48 -23.78 -10.66
CA LYS A 223 6.76 -25.21 -10.62
C LYS A 223 7.92 -25.53 -11.56
N VAL A 224 8.85 -26.36 -11.10
CA VAL A 224 9.99 -26.82 -11.89
C VAL A 224 10.12 -28.33 -11.78
N ILE A 225 10.68 -28.94 -12.81
CA ILE A 225 11.00 -30.36 -12.86
C ILE A 225 12.51 -30.53 -13.01
N CYS A 226 13.06 -31.47 -12.24
CA CYS A 226 14.42 -31.96 -12.40
C CYS A 226 14.42 -33.03 -13.50
N LEU A 227 15.06 -32.76 -14.64
CA LEU A 227 14.99 -33.67 -15.79
C LEU A 227 15.76 -34.98 -15.56
N ASN A 228 16.70 -35.00 -14.61
CA ASN A 228 17.49 -36.19 -14.28
C ASN A 228 16.66 -37.31 -13.65
N ASN A 229 15.67 -36.97 -12.82
CA ASN A 229 14.90 -37.93 -12.03
C ASN A 229 13.39 -37.63 -11.99
N LEU A 230 12.94 -36.71 -12.84
CA LEU A 230 11.55 -36.27 -13.00
C LEU A 230 10.89 -35.73 -11.72
N LYS A 231 11.69 -35.42 -10.68
CA LYS A 231 11.16 -34.87 -9.43
C LYS A 231 10.69 -33.44 -9.65
N THR A 232 9.45 -33.16 -9.26
CA THR A 232 8.84 -31.84 -9.37
C THR A 232 8.91 -31.07 -8.05
N PHE A 233 8.96 -29.75 -8.15
CA PHE A 233 8.99 -28.86 -7.00
C PHE A 233 8.05 -27.67 -7.22
N ASP A 234 7.27 -27.31 -6.20
CA ASP A 234 6.33 -26.16 -6.28
C ASP A 234 7.01 -24.79 -6.33
N SER A 235 8.34 -24.76 -6.21
CA SER A 235 9.11 -23.53 -6.22
C SER A 235 10.57 -23.76 -6.58
N LEU A 236 11.16 -22.76 -7.19
CA LEU A 236 12.62 -22.65 -7.39
C LEU A 236 13.39 -22.73 -6.06
N THR A 237 12.79 -22.27 -4.96
CA THR A 237 13.38 -22.35 -3.62
C THR A 237 13.50 -23.79 -3.12
N LYS A 238 12.42 -24.59 -3.23
CA LYS A 238 12.44 -26.02 -2.86
C LYS A 238 13.44 -26.78 -3.73
N ALA A 239 13.41 -26.55 -5.04
CA ALA A 239 14.36 -27.13 -5.98
C ALA A 239 15.82 -26.75 -5.66
N SER A 240 16.08 -25.49 -5.32
CA SER A 240 17.43 -25.01 -4.98
C SER A 240 17.98 -25.63 -3.70
N LYS A 241 17.12 -25.87 -2.70
CA LYS A 241 17.50 -26.60 -1.48
C LYS A 241 17.88 -28.04 -1.79
N TYR A 242 17.06 -28.72 -2.59
CA TYR A 242 17.35 -30.09 -3.04
C TYR A 242 18.67 -30.17 -3.81
N ALA A 243 18.95 -29.18 -4.66
CA ALA A 243 20.17 -29.13 -5.47
C ALA A 243 21.44 -28.66 -4.72
N GLY A 244 21.38 -28.48 -3.40
CA GLY A 244 22.51 -28.07 -2.57
C GLY A 244 22.99 -26.62 -2.77
N LEU A 245 22.15 -25.73 -3.31
CA LEU A 245 22.55 -24.37 -3.66
C LEU A 245 22.54 -23.44 -2.44
N LYS A 246 23.71 -22.95 -2.01
CA LYS A 246 23.87 -22.06 -0.85
C LYS A 246 23.12 -20.72 -0.98
N SER A 247 22.88 -20.25 -2.20
CA SER A 247 22.24 -18.96 -2.49
C SER A 247 20.75 -19.07 -2.87
N TYR A 248 20.06 -20.13 -2.43
CA TYR A 248 18.63 -20.36 -2.74
C TYR A 248 17.68 -19.21 -2.34
N LYS A 249 18.12 -18.27 -1.49
CA LYS A 249 17.37 -17.06 -1.10
C LYS A 249 17.66 -15.81 -1.94
N LYS A 250 18.71 -15.82 -2.78
CA LYS A 250 19.22 -14.62 -3.48
C LYS A 250 19.58 -14.81 -4.95
N SER A 251 19.81 -16.04 -5.41
CA SER A 251 20.28 -16.32 -6.78
C SER A 251 19.49 -17.47 -7.39
N ASN A 252 18.81 -17.19 -8.50
CA ASN A 252 17.95 -18.11 -9.23
C ASN A 252 18.74 -18.84 -10.34
N SER A 253 19.82 -19.55 -9.98
CA SER A 253 20.64 -20.28 -10.96
C SER A 253 19.86 -21.38 -11.69
N ILE A 254 18.86 -22.00 -11.02
CA ILE A 254 17.91 -22.92 -11.66
C ILE A 254 17.06 -22.20 -12.71
N SER A 255 16.58 -20.99 -12.42
CA SER A 255 15.80 -20.18 -13.40
C SER A 255 16.61 -19.89 -14.67
N LYS A 256 17.92 -19.65 -14.54
CA LYS A 256 18.82 -19.49 -15.68
C LYS A 256 18.91 -20.76 -16.52
N VAL A 257 18.84 -21.93 -15.90
CA VAL A 257 18.78 -23.21 -16.62
C VAL A 257 17.46 -23.35 -17.37
N CYS A 258 16.33 -23.09 -16.71
CA CYS A 258 15.02 -23.15 -17.36
C CYS A 258 14.89 -22.20 -18.56
N LYS A 259 15.64 -21.09 -18.57
CA LYS A 259 15.67 -20.10 -19.67
C LYS A 259 16.71 -20.39 -20.76
N GLY A 260 17.50 -21.46 -20.62
CA GLY A 260 18.61 -21.75 -21.54
C GLY A 260 19.85 -20.87 -21.37
N GLU A 261 19.91 -20.01 -20.36
CA GLU A 261 21.09 -19.18 -20.05
C GLU A 261 22.22 -20.01 -19.40
N ARG A 262 21.90 -21.20 -18.89
CA ARG A 262 22.85 -22.18 -18.32
C ARG A 262 22.40 -23.60 -18.65
N ASN A 263 23.33 -24.54 -18.72
CA ASN A 263 23.00 -25.93 -19.02
C ASN A 263 22.57 -26.74 -17.78
N VAL A 264 23.14 -26.43 -16.62
CA VAL A 264 22.94 -27.18 -15.36
C VAL A 264 23.01 -26.25 -14.15
N SER A 265 22.40 -26.65 -13.04
CA SER A 265 22.48 -25.92 -11.77
C SER A 265 22.31 -26.83 -10.57
N GLY A 266 23.27 -26.79 -9.65
CA GLY A 266 23.29 -27.62 -8.44
C GLY A 266 23.63 -29.09 -8.74
N LYS A 267 23.66 -29.90 -7.68
CA LYS A 267 24.07 -31.30 -7.74
C LYS A 267 23.05 -32.22 -7.08
N HIS A 268 22.90 -33.44 -7.58
CA HIS A 268 22.09 -34.46 -6.93
C HIS A 268 22.65 -34.77 -5.52
N PRO A 269 21.81 -34.85 -4.47
CA PRO A 269 22.29 -35.07 -3.09
C PRO A 269 23.10 -36.35 -2.91
N GLU A 270 22.71 -37.42 -3.60
CA GLU A 270 23.33 -38.75 -3.46
C GLU A 270 24.44 -39.00 -4.49
N THR A 271 24.15 -38.84 -5.78
CA THR A 271 25.10 -39.16 -6.86
C THR A 271 26.09 -38.02 -7.17
N GLY A 272 25.84 -36.80 -6.69
CA GLY A 272 26.67 -35.64 -6.98
C GLY A 272 26.61 -35.11 -8.42
N GLU A 273 25.78 -35.72 -9.27
CA GLU A 273 25.70 -35.35 -10.69
C GLU A 273 25.12 -33.94 -10.91
N PRO A 274 25.51 -33.24 -11.98
CA PRO A 274 24.92 -31.94 -12.32
C PRO A 274 23.45 -32.08 -12.72
N LEU A 275 22.58 -31.24 -12.13
CA LEU A 275 21.14 -31.30 -12.37
C LEU A 275 20.69 -30.36 -13.50
N LYS A 276 19.84 -30.89 -14.38
CA LYS A 276 19.13 -30.14 -15.44
C LYS A 276 17.70 -29.83 -14.99
N TRP A 277 17.19 -28.67 -15.43
CA TRP A 277 15.93 -28.12 -14.95
C TRP A 277 15.10 -27.56 -16.09
N MET A 278 13.79 -27.70 -15.97
CA MET A 278 12.81 -27.07 -16.85
C MET A 278 11.66 -26.49 -16.02
N TYR A 279 10.99 -25.44 -16.51
CA TYR A 279 9.70 -25.08 -15.91
C TYR A 279 8.71 -26.22 -16.20
N TYR A 280 7.90 -26.56 -15.19
CA TYR A 280 7.01 -27.71 -15.31
C TYR A 280 5.97 -27.51 -16.43
N GLU A 281 5.51 -26.27 -16.62
CA GLU A 281 4.61 -25.90 -17.71
C GLU A 281 5.25 -26.15 -19.09
N ASP A 282 6.50 -25.73 -19.30
CA ASP A 282 7.23 -26.00 -20.55
C ASP A 282 7.42 -27.49 -20.80
N TYR A 283 7.65 -28.28 -19.74
CA TYR A 283 7.78 -29.73 -19.83
C TYR A 283 6.48 -30.39 -20.29
N ILE A 284 5.33 -30.00 -19.71
CA ILE A 284 4.02 -30.52 -20.10
C ILE A 284 3.70 -30.14 -21.55
N ASN A 285 3.90 -28.88 -21.93
CA ASN A 285 3.66 -28.41 -23.29
C ASN A 285 4.50 -29.19 -24.33
N GLN A 286 5.74 -29.56 -24.00
CA GLN A 286 6.57 -30.38 -24.89
C GLN A 286 6.06 -31.82 -25.01
N GLN A 287 5.47 -32.40 -23.96
CA GLN A 287 4.90 -33.73 -24.00
C GLN A 287 3.57 -33.78 -24.79
N GLU A 288 2.77 -32.71 -24.75
CA GLU A 288 1.51 -32.62 -25.50
C GLU A 288 1.73 -32.38 -27.01
N MET A 289 2.94 -31.97 -27.41
CA MET A 289 3.32 -31.76 -28.81
C MET A 289 4.04 -32.96 -29.46
N LEU A 290 4.25 -34.05 -28.70
CA LEU A 290 4.87 -35.32 -29.15
C LEU A 290 3.80 -36.38 -29.39
#